data_AF-A0A7K1GH80-F1
#
_entry.id   AF-A0A7K1GH80-F1
#
_cell.length_a   1.000
_cell.length_b   1.000
_cell.length_c   1.000
_cell.angle_alpha   90.00
_cell.angle_beta   90.00
_cell.angle_gamma   90.00
#
_symmetry.space_group_name_H-M   'P 1'
#
loop_
_entity.id
_entity.type
_entity.pdbx_description
1 polymer ?
#
loop_
_entity_poly.entity_id
_entity_poly.type
_entity_poly.pdbx_seq_one_letter_code
_entity_poly.pdbx_strand_id
1 'polypeptide(L)'
;MIAIGGCIGTGLFMASGEAIRSAGPGGALIAYAAIGLMVYFLMTSLGEMATYLPVSGSFSTYASRYVDPSLGFALGWNYWFNWVITVAVDVSIAAIVISYWEPMTIIPTWGWSLIFFSIIVLLNMLSVKAYGESEYWFSFIKVVTVIVFLAVGLLTIFGIMGGEYIGFKNFNLDDAPLLGGDFSGRFLSILGVFLIAGFSFQGTELIGITAGESEDPEKNIPKAIKQVFWRILIFYILAIFVIGLIIPYTSPQLLGADVSEIAKSPFTLVFEKAHWTFAAALMNAVILTSILSAGNSGMYASTRMLYAMGKDGMAHKNFQKTNKHGVPVLALLATALVVMVIFVIQANFEKAVDYVLAASGLTGFIAWLGIALSHYRFRRAYVKQGKDINDLVYKAKWFPFGPILAVILCVLVIIGQDSKLIFEGVFDLEGVIITYMGIPFFLFFYFYHKLKYKTSIVPLNEVDLSKK
;
A
#
# COMPACT_ATOMS: atom_id res chain seq x y z
N MET A 1 7.23 14.50 1.33
CA MET A 1 8.02 13.37 0.81
C MET A 1 7.71 12.07 1.54
N ILE A 2 7.40 12.05 2.84
CA ILE A 2 7.09 10.83 3.61
C ILE A 2 6.06 9.91 2.92
N ALA A 3 4.94 10.45 2.46
CA ALA A 3 3.93 9.66 1.74
C ALA A 3 4.35 9.16 0.34
N ILE A 4 5.51 9.59 -0.18
CA ILE A 4 6.13 9.00 -1.39
C ILE A 4 6.93 7.77 -1.00
N GLY A 5 7.71 7.88 0.10
CA GLY A 5 8.55 6.80 0.61
C GLY A 5 7.74 5.53 0.90
N GLY A 6 6.57 5.69 1.53
CA GLY A 6 5.71 4.55 1.90
C GLY A 6 4.95 3.87 0.76
N CYS A 7 4.71 4.53 -0.38
CA CYS A 7 3.95 3.93 -1.49
C CYS A 7 4.84 3.34 -2.59
N ILE A 8 6.10 3.79 -2.69
CA ILE A 8 7.07 3.25 -3.65
C ILE A 8 7.94 2.22 -2.93
N GLY A 9 7.71 0.94 -3.22
CA GLY A 9 8.39 -0.18 -2.57
C GLY A 9 8.13 -1.49 -3.29
N THR A 10 8.03 -2.56 -2.50
CA THR A 10 7.85 -3.95 -2.96
C THR A 10 6.74 -4.11 -3.99
N GLY A 11 5.57 -3.52 -3.76
CA GLY A 11 4.44 -3.66 -4.69
C GLY A 11 4.77 -3.17 -6.11
N LEU A 12 5.43 -2.01 -6.23
CA LEU A 12 5.83 -1.50 -7.53
C LEU A 12 7.00 -2.28 -8.13
N PHE A 13 8.07 -2.47 -7.37
CA PHE A 13 9.32 -2.99 -7.92
C PHE A 13 9.35 -4.51 -8.08
N MET A 14 8.60 -5.26 -7.28
CA MET A 14 8.62 -6.73 -7.29
C MET A 14 7.29 -7.29 -7.80
N ALA A 15 6.17 -6.79 -7.29
CA ALA A 15 4.86 -7.38 -7.59
C ALA A 15 4.31 -6.98 -8.99
N SER A 16 4.83 -5.92 -9.60
CA SER A 16 4.43 -5.52 -10.97
C SER A 16 4.67 -6.59 -12.03
N GLY A 17 5.70 -7.43 -11.86
CA GLY A 17 6.00 -8.51 -12.79
C GLY A 17 4.88 -9.55 -12.82
N GLU A 18 4.39 -9.92 -11.62
CA GLU A 18 3.28 -10.84 -11.47
C GLU A 18 1.99 -10.30 -12.06
N ALA A 19 1.72 -9.00 -11.87
CA ALA A 19 0.54 -8.38 -12.47
C ALA A 19 0.57 -8.47 -14.01
N ILE A 20 1.71 -8.22 -14.63
CA ILE A 20 1.88 -8.32 -16.09
C ILE A 20 1.79 -9.78 -16.55
N ARG A 21 2.43 -10.71 -15.82
CA ARG A 21 2.40 -12.15 -16.14
C ARG A 21 0.98 -12.71 -16.09
N SER A 22 0.20 -12.34 -15.08
CA SER A 22 -1.12 -12.92 -14.79
C SER A 22 -2.28 -12.28 -15.56
N ALA A 23 -2.22 -10.97 -15.87
CA ALA A 23 -3.28 -10.27 -16.62
C ALA A 23 -2.88 -9.87 -18.05
N GLY A 24 -1.60 -10.01 -18.41
CA GLY A 24 -1.03 -9.43 -19.62
C GLY A 24 -0.70 -7.95 -19.43
N PRO A 25 0.07 -7.36 -20.36
CA PRO A 25 0.55 -5.97 -20.22
C PRO A 25 -0.59 -4.94 -20.28
N GLY A 26 -1.62 -5.16 -21.10
CA GLY A 26 -2.81 -4.31 -21.12
C GLY A 26 -3.73 -4.53 -19.93
N GLY A 27 -3.87 -5.78 -19.48
CA GLY A 27 -4.71 -6.12 -18.33
C GLY A 27 -4.17 -5.51 -17.05
N ALA A 28 -2.85 -5.60 -16.85
CA ALA A 28 -2.15 -4.92 -15.77
C ALA A 28 -2.35 -3.39 -15.84
N LEU A 29 -2.23 -2.76 -17.01
CA LEU A 29 -2.46 -1.32 -17.14
C LEU A 29 -3.89 -0.90 -16.77
N ILE A 30 -4.90 -1.65 -17.21
CA ILE A 30 -6.29 -1.39 -16.86
C ILE A 30 -6.48 -1.51 -15.35
N ALA A 31 -5.91 -2.53 -14.72
CA ALA A 31 -5.97 -2.73 -13.28
C ALA A 31 -5.30 -1.59 -12.50
N TYR A 32 -4.06 -1.23 -12.82
CA TYR A 32 -3.36 -0.13 -12.17
C TYR A 32 -4.04 1.23 -12.44
N ALA A 33 -4.67 1.43 -13.60
CA ALA A 33 -5.44 2.63 -13.89
C ALA A 33 -6.74 2.69 -13.07
N ALA A 34 -7.48 1.58 -12.96
CA ALA A 34 -8.72 1.51 -12.18
C ALA A 34 -8.45 1.71 -10.68
N ILE A 35 -7.47 1.00 -10.13
CA ILE A 35 -7.06 1.17 -8.72
C ILE A 35 -6.42 2.54 -8.49
N GLY A 36 -5.60 3.04 -9.42
CA GLY A 36 -5.04 4.39 -9.35
C GLY A 36 -6.14 5.46 -9.30
N LEU A 37 -7.18 5.35 -10.12
CA LEU A 37 -8.33 6.24 -10.09
C LEU A 37 -9.07 6.16 -8.74
N MET A 38 -9.26 4.95 -8.22
CA MET A 38 -9.84 4.74 -6.89
C MET A 38 -9.04 5.44 -5.80
N VAL A 39 -7.71 5.23 -5.78
CA VAL A 39 -6.77 5.81 -4.82
C VAL A 39 -6.74 7.33 -4.94
N TYR A 40 -6.80 7.88 -6.15
CA TYR A 40 -6.93 9.33 -6.33
C TYR A 40 -8.17 9.87 -5.60
N PHE A 41 -9.35 9.27 -5.81
CA PHE A 41 -10.56 9.70 -5.11
C PHE A 41 -10.47 9.52 -3.60
N LEU A 42 -9.91 8.41 -3.11
CA LEU A 42 -9.66 8.16 -1.69
C LEU A 42 -8.75 9.25 -1.09
N MET A 43 -7.67 9.61 -1.78
CA MET A 43 -6.75 10.64 -1.32
C MET A 43 -7.39 12.03 -1.30
N THR A 44 -8.23 12.37 -2.28
CA THR A 44 -9.01 13.62 -2.20
C THR A 44 -10.02 13.62 -1.04
N SER A 45 -10.64 12.47 -0.77
CA SER A 45 -11.59 12.27 0.34
C SER A 45 -10.88 12.42 1.69
N LEU A 46 -9.72 11.78 1.82
CA LEU A 46 -8.87 11.85 3.00
C LEU A 46 -8.30 13.26 3.20
N GLY A 47 -7.88 13.94 2.13
CA GLY A 47 -7.36 15.29 2.19
C GLY A 47 -8.35 16.32 2.72
N GLU A 48 -9.63 16.18 2.37
CA GLU A 48 -10.69 17.04 2.91
C GLU A 48 -10.88 16.83 4.41
N MET A 49 -10.95 15.58 4.88
CA MET A 49 -11.08 15.28 6.31
C MET A 49 -9.82 15.65 7.10
N ALA A 50 -8.63 15.39 6.54
CA ALA A 50 -7.35 15.62 7.20
C ALA A 50 -6.96 17.09 7.28
N THR A 51 -7.43 17.93 6.35
CA THR A 51 -7.32 19.39 6.49
C THR A 51 -8.33 19.96 7.46
N TYR A 52 -9.51 19.34 7.59
CA TYR A 52 -10.53 19.78 8.55
C TYR A 52 -10.19 19.43 10.01
N LEU A 53 -9.72 18.19 10.24
CA LEU A 53 -9.35 17.64 11.53
C LEU A 53 -8.01 16.89 11.41
N PRO A 54 -6.86 17.59 11.51
CA PRO A 54 -5.54 16.98 11.39
C PRO A 54 -5.18 16.20 12.66
N VAL A 55 -5.39 14.88 12.65
CA VAL A 55 -5.14 13.99 13.81
C VAL A 55 -4.41 12.72 13.36
N SER A 56 -3.49 12.22 14.19
CA SER A 56 -2.66 11.05 13.85
C SER A 56 -3.45 9.74 13.72
N GLY A 57 -4.59 9.62 14.42
CA GLY A 57 -5.49 8.47 14.27
C GLY A 57 -6.22 8.44 12.92
N SER A 58 -6.19 9.56 12.18
CA SER A 58 -6.68 9.70 10.81
C SER A 58 -8.05 9.04 10.61
N PHE A 59 -8.16 8.10 9.67
CA PHE A 59 -9.39 7.42 9.32
C PHE A 59 -9.96 6.49 10.40
N SER A 60 -9.16 6.03 11.37
CA SER A 60 -9.71 5.34 12.56
C SER A 60 -10.52 6.34 13.38
N THR A 61 -9.95 7.51 13.68
CA THR A 61 -10.65 8.59 14.39
C THR A 61 -11.85 9.13 13.57
N TYR A 62 -11.70 9.33 12.25
CA TYR A 62 -12.80 9.80 11.41
C TYR A 62 -13.95 8.81 11.35
N ALA A 63 -13.67 7.50 11.26
CA ALA A 63 -14.71 6.48 11.28
C ALA A 63 -15.43 6.43 12.63
N SER A 64 -14.71 6.54 13.75
CA SER A 64 -15.32 6.59 15.07
C SER A 64 -16.19 7.82 15.28
N ARG A 65 -15.77 9.01 14.81
CA ARG A 65 -16.52 10.26 14.96
C ARG A 65 -17.70 10.38 13.99
N TYR A 66 -17.53 9.96 12.73
CA TYR A 66 -18.47 10.27 11.65
C TYR A 66 -19.38 9.10 11.26
N VAL A 67 -19.04 7.87 11.66
CA VAL A 67 -19.75 6.65 11.25
C VAL A 67 -20.27 5.84 12.44
N ASP A 68 -19.40 5.13 13.16
CA ASP A 68 -19.71 4.27 14.30
C ASP A 68 -18.41 4.08 15.11
N PRO A 69 -18.40 4.29 16.44
CA PRO A 69 -17.21 4.08 17.26
C PRO A 69 -16.57 2.69 17.11
N SER A 70 -17.37 1.63 16.93
CA SER A 70 -16.88 0.27 16.69
C SER A 70 -16.23 0.11 15.31
N LEU A 71 -16.68 0.88 14.31
CA LEU A 71 -16.03 0.87 13.00
C LEU A 71 -14.61 1.45 13.10
N GLY A 72 -14.45 2.59 13.76
CA GLY A 72 -13.12 3.18 13.90
C GLY A 72 -12.17 2.36 14.78
N PHE A 73 -12.68 1.69 15.83
CA PHE A 73 -11.92 0.71 16.61
C PHE A 73 -11.42 -0.45 15.73
N ALA A 74 -12.31 -1.06 14.94
CA ALA A 74 -11.95 -2.16 14.06
C ALA A 74 -10.97 -1.73 12.96
N LEU A 75 -11.16 -0.54 12.38
CA LEU A 75 -10.26 0.01 11.37
C LEU A 75 -8.86 0.32 11.93
N GLY A 76 -8.77 0.81 13.17
CA GLY A 76 -7.49 1.08 13.83
C GLY A 76 -6.66 -0.20 14.00
N TRP A 77 -7.27 -1.26 14.55
CA TRP A 77 -6.61 -2.56 14.70
C TRP A 77 -6.30 -3.23 13.37
N ASN A 78 -7.22 -3.18 12.40
CA ASN A 78 -7.02 -3.69 11.05
C ASN A 78 -5.83 -3.01 10.36
N TYR A 79 -5.74 -1.68 10.45
CA TYR A 79 -4.66 -0.93 9.82
C TYR A 79 -3.30 -1.12 10.52
N TRP A 80 -3.30 -1.20 11.85
CA TRP A 80 -2.10 -1.55 12.60
C TRP A 80 -1.58 -2.94 12.18
N PHE A 81 -2.46 -3.93 12.08
CA PHE A 81 -2.11 -5.29 11.69
C PHE A 81 -1.62 -5.38 10.24
N ASN A 82 -2.28 -4.68 9.31
CA ASN A 82 -1.88 -4.55 7.91
C ASN A 82 -0.40 -4.10 7.77
N TRP A 83 0.00 -3.04 8.49
CA TRP A 83 1.38 -2.56 8.44
C TRP A 83 2.37 -3.49 9.13
N VAL A 84 2.00 -4.11 10.25
CA VAL A 84 2.85 -5.10 10.92
C VAL A 84 3.19 -6.25 9.98
N ILE A 85 2.18 -6.77 9.28
CA ILE A 85 2.36 -7.77 8.22
C ILE A 85 3.26 -7.25 7.10
N THR A 86 2.96 -6.05 6.59
CA THR A 86 3.68 -5.48 5.44
C THR A 86 5.16 -5.28 5.75
N VAL A 87 5.49 -4.83 6.96
CA VAL A 87 6.89 -4.71 7.41
C VAL A 87 7.59 -6.07 7.42
N ALA A 88 6.91 -7.13 7.87
CA ALA A 88 7.47 -8.48 7.88
C ALA A 88 7.76 -8.97 6.44
N VAL A 89 6.85 -8.70 5.50
CA VAL A 89 7.00 -9.03 4.08
C VAL A 89 8.14 -8.24 3.45
N ASP A 90 8.18 -6.92 3.64
CA ASP A 90 9.21 -6.04 3.06
C ASP A 90 10.60 -6.44 3.52
N VAL A 91 10.78 -6.76 4.81
CA VAL A 91 12.06 -7.20 5.35
C VAL A 91 12.51 -8.53 4.72
N SER A 92 11.59 -9.49 4.57
CA SER A 92 11.89 -10.78 3.93
C SER A 92 12.28 -10.60 2.46
N ILE A 93 11.59 -9.73 1.72
CA ILE A 93 11.91 -9.48 0.31
C ILE A 93 13.22 -8.69 0.17
N ALA A 94 13.49 -7.73 1.05
CA ALA A 94 14.78 -7.05 1.09
C ALA A 94 15.96 -8.04 1.27
N ALA A 95 15.77 -9.09 2.08
CA ALA A 95 16.76 -10.14 2.26
C ALA A 95 16.97 -11.02 1.02
N ILE A 96 15.97 -11.17 0.15
CA ILE A 96 16.13 -11.83 -1.15
C ILE A 96 16.87 -10.91 -2.13
N VAL A 97 16.49 -9.63 -2.17
CA VAL A 97 17.09 -8.65 -3.09
C VAL A 97 18.59 -8.47 -2.83
N ILE A 98 19.03 -8.50 -1.56
CA ILE A 98 20.47 -8.40 -1.26
C ILE A 98 21.26 -9.63 -1.73
N SER A 99 20.63 -10.79 -1.89
CA SER A 99 21.27 -11.98 -2.44
C SER A 99 21.60 -11.86 -3.93
N TYR A 100 21.16 -10.79 -4.61
CA TYR A 100 21.60 -10.47 -5.97
C TYR A 100 23.12 -10.32 -6.07
N TRP A 101 23.77 -9.80 -5.02
CA TRP A 101 25.22 -9.74 -4.96
C TRP A 101 25.74 -11.03 -4.33
N GLU A 102 26.38 -11.89 -5.12
CA GLU A 102 26.93 -13.18 -4.67
C GLU A 102 27.70 -13.10 -3.33
N PRO A 103 28.56 -12.07 -3.07
CA PRO A 103 29.25 -11.97 -1.78
C PRO A 103 28.34 -11.79 -0.56
N MET A 104 27.11 -11.30 -0.75
CA MET A 104 26.15 -11.09 0.34
C MET A 104 25.41 -12.37 0.73
N THR A 105 25.50 -13.43 -0.07
CA THR A 105 24.90 -14.75 0.22
C THR A 105 25.57 -15.50 1.39
N ILE A 106 26.69 -14.97 1.91
CA ILE A 106 27.39 -15.49 3.10
C ILE A 106 26.47 -15.48 4.33
N ILE A 107 25.58 -14.50 4.43
CA ILE A 107 24.59 -14.43 5.50
C ILE A 107 23.27 -14.99 4.93
N PRO A 108 22.63 -15.97 5.60
CA PRO A 108 21.36 -16.51 5.14
C PRO A 108 20.26 -15.43 5.14
N THR A 109 19.25 -15.60 4.30
CA THR A 109 18.15 -14.62 4.13
C THR A 109 17.49 -14.23 5.45
N TRP A 110 17.25 -15.18 6.36
CA TRP A 110 16.70 -14.87 7.68
C TRP A 110 17.61 -13.95 8.52
N GLY A 111 18.92 -14.06 8.37
CA GLY A 111 19.90 -13.21 9.06
C GLY A 111 19.87 -11.77 8.53
N TRP A 112 19.80 -11.61 7.21
CA TRP A 112 19.61 -10.30 6.58
C TRP A 112 18.29 -9.64 7.00
N SER A 113 17.21 -10.41 7.06
CA SER A 113 15.92 -9.93 7.56
C SER A 113 16.02 -9.35 8.97
N LEU A 114 16.70 -10.05 9.89
CA LEU A 114 16.90 -9.55 11.27
C LEU A 114 17.74 -8.27 11.31
N ILE A 115 18.78 -8.17 10.48
CA ILE A 115 19.63 -6.96 10.37
C ILE A 115 18.80 -5.78 9.90
N PHE A 116 18.06 -5.95 8.79
CA PHE A 116 17.23 -4.90 8.23
C PHE A 116 16.09 -4.47 9.15
N PHE A 117 15.43 -5.43 9.78
CA PHE A 117 14.41 -5.14 10.78
C PHE A 117 14.97 -4.36 11.97
N SER A 118 16.15 -4.74 12.46
CA SER A 118 16.84 -4.02 13.54
C SER A 118 17.14 -2.58 13.13
N ILE A 119 17.60 -2.35 11.89
CA ILE A 119 17.83 -1.00 11.35
C ILE A 119 16.52 -0.20 11.34
N ILE A 120 15.41 -0.77 10.87
CA ILE A 120 14.09 -0.11 10.84
C ILE A 120 13.63 0.29 12.24
N VAL A 121 13.77 -0.61 13.23
CA VAL A 121 13.40 -0.33 14.62
C VAL A 121 14.27 0.80 15.18
N LEU A 122 15.58 0.76 14.97
CA LEU A 122 16.50 1.79 15.42
C LEU A 122 16.19 3.16 14.79
N LEU A 123 15.93 3.21 13.48
CA LEU A 123 15.53 4.44 12.79
C LEU A 123 14.23 5.02 13.36
N ASN A 124 13.27 4.16 13.72
CA ASN A 124 12.02 4.59 14.35
C ASN A 124 12.17 4.99 15.83
N MET A 125 13.28 4.65 16.49
CA MET A 125 13.62 5.14 17.83
C MET A 125 14.25 6.54 17.80
N LEU A 126 14.80 6.96 16.66
CA LEU A 126 15.35 8.31 16.47
C LEU A 126 14.23 9.37 16.45
N SER A 127 14.62 10.64 16.55
CA SER A 127 13.65 11.74 16.53
C SER A 127 12.84 11.77 15.24
N VAL A 128 11.59 12.25 15.32
CA VAL A 128 10.69 12.42 14.14
C VAL A 128 11.37 13.24 13.03
N LYS A 129 12.22 14.20 13.40
CA LYS A 129 13.01 14.99 12.46
C LYS A 129 14.03 14.14 11.69
N ALA A 130 14.80 13.30 12.39
CA ALA A 130 15.77 12.41 11.75
C ALA A 130 15.10 11.40 10.81
N TYR A 131 13.93 10.89 11.21
CA TYR A 131 13.09 10.05 10.37
C TYR A 131 12.65 10.80 9.09
N GLY A 132 12.12 12.03 9.24
CA GLY A 132 11.66 12.84 8.10
C GLY A 132 12.75 13.17 7.08
N GLU A 133 13.96 13.48 7.54
CA GLU A 133 15.13 13.73 6.68
C GLU A 133 15.57 12.46 5.95
N SER A 134 15.64 11.31 6.64
CA SER A 134 16.02 10.04 6.03
C SER A 134 15.04 9.64 4.92
N GLU A 135 13.74 9.76 5.19
CA GLU A 135 12.69 9.47 4.21
C GLU A 135 12.69 10.46 3.04
N TYR A 136 13.09 11.72 3.26
CA TYR A 136 13.25 12.68 2.17
C TYR A 136 14.29 12.18 1.16
N TRP A 137 15.48 11.79 1.62
CA TRP A 137 16.55 11.30 0.76
C TRP A 137 16.20 9.96 0.08
N PHE A 138 15.64 9.01 0.83
CA PHE A 138 15.20 7.74 0.25
C PHE A 138 14.14 7.96 -0.83
N SER A 139 13.13 8.81 -0.57
CA SER A 139 12.11 9.14 -1.55
C SER A 139 12.69 9.84 -2.78
N PHE A 140 13.66 10.75 -2.61
CA PHE A 140 14.29 11.44 -3.72
C PHE A 140 15.01 10.48 -4.68
N ILE A 141 15.79 9.54 -4.15
CA ILE A 141 16.47 8.50 -4.94
C ILE A 141 15.47 7.68 -5.75
N LYS A 142 14.34 7.26 -5.12
CA LYS A 142 13.28 6.50 -5.80
C LYS A 142 12.70 7.27 -6.99
N VAL A 143 12.37 8.55 -6.79
CA VAL A 143 11.77 9.40 -7.83
C VAL A 143 12.72 9.56 -9.02
N VAL A 144 13.98 9.91 -8.75
CA VAL A 144 15.00 10.07 -9.80
C VAL A 144 15.20 8.76 -10.56
N THR A 145 15.28 7.64 -9.84
CA THR A 145 15.50 6.33 -10.47
C THR A 145 14.37 5.95 -11.41
N VAL A 146 13.12 6.21 -11.04
CA VAL A 146 11.98 5.91 -11.94
C VAL A 146 12.01 6.81 -13.18
N ILE A 147 12.39 8.08 -13.05
CA ILE A 147 12.54 8.97 -14.21
C ILE A 147 13.63 8.44 -15.16
N VAL A 148 14.78 8.03 -14.63
CA VAL A 148 15.87 7.41 -15.42
C VAL A 148 15.40 6.11 -16.06
N PHE A 149 14.69 5.27 -15.30
CA PHE A 149 14.10 4.03 -15.81
C PHE A 149 13.16 4.29 -16.99
N LEU A 150 12.27 5.29 -16.91
CA LEU A 150 11.38 5.64 -18.00
C LEU A 150 12.15 6.12 -19.23
N ALA A 151 13.19 6.94 -19.05
CA ALA A 151 14.04 7.40 -20.15
C ALA A 151 14.76 6.23 -20.84
N VAL A 152 15.41 5.36 -20.07
CA VAL A 152 16.11 4.17 -20.58
C VAL A 152 15.14 3.19 -21.23
N GLY A 153 13.97 2.98 -20.63
CA GLY A 153 12.92 2.15 -21.19
C GLY A 153 12.46 2.65 -22.55
N LEU A 154 12.20 3.96 -22.69
CA LEU A 154 11.84 4.57 -23.98
C LEU A 154 12.94 4.37 -25.02
N LEU A 155 14.20 4.65 -24.68
CA LEU A 155 15.34 4.42 -25.60
C LEU A 155 15.46 2.95 -26.02
N THR A 156 15.15 2.03 -25.12
CA THR A 156 15.17 0.58 -25.38
C THR A 156 14.02 0.15 -26.29
N ILE A 157 12.81 0.70 -26.09
CA ILE A 157 11.65 0.42 -26.95
C ILE A 157 11.92 0.83 -28.40
N PHE A 158 12.62 1.95 -28.61
CA PHE A 158 13.01 2.45 -29.94
C PHE A 158 14.27 1.78 -30.51
N GLY A 159 14.89 0.83 -29.79
CA GLY A 159 16.10 0.14 -30.24
C GLY A 159 17.38 0.98 -30.21
N ILE A 160 17.33 2.18 -29.62
CA ILE A 160 18.51 3.05 -29.41
C ILE A 160 19.44 2.42 -28.36
N MET A 161 18.85 1.78 -27.35
CA MET A 161 19.55 0.90 -26.39
C MET A 161 19.06 -0.54 -26.59
N GLY A 162 19.94 -1.54 -26.42
CA GLY A 162 19.58 -2.96 -26.61
C GLY A 162 19.65 -3.49 -28.06
N GLY A 163 19.71 -2.62 -29.08
CA GLY A 163 20.03 -3.00 -30.46
C GLY A 163 18.89 -3.60 -31.30
N GLU A 164 17.69 -3.81 -30.74
CA GLU A 164 16.49 -4.25 -31.47
C GLU A 164 15.33 -3.26 -31.24
N TYR A 165 14.62 -2.88 -32.29
CA TYR A 165 13.37 -2.14 -32.16
C TYR A 165 12.27 -3.07 -31.63
N ILE A 166 11.81 -2.82 -30.40
CA ILE A 166 10.80 -3.65 -29.73
C ILE A 166 9.39 -3.21 -30.15
N GLY A 167 9.13 -1.90 -30.19
CA GLY A 167 7.80 -1.35 -30.46
C GLY A 167 6.72 -1.98 -29.56
N PHE A 168 5.62 -2.44 -30.16
CA PHE A 168 4.50 -3.11 -29.46
C PHE A 168 4.53 -4.65 -29.60
N LYS A 169 5.68 -5.24 -29.95
CA LYS A 169 5.80 -6.69 -30.20
C LYS A 169 5.32 -7.52 -29.01
N ASN A 170 5.81 -7.23 -27.80
CA ASN A 170 5.42 -7.96 -26.58
C ASN A 170 3.98 -7.64 -26.11
N PHE A 171 3.45 -6.48 -26.51
CA PHE A 171 2.10 -6.06 -26.16
C PHE A 171 1.00 -6.79 -26.95
N ASN A 172 1.37 -7.33 -28.12
CA ASN A 172 0.51 -8.12 -29.00
C ASN A 172 0.97 -9.58 -29.08
N LEU A 173 1.76 -10.05 -28.11
CA LEU A 173 2.25 -11.41 -28.05
C LEU A 173 1.12 -12.35 -27.61
N ASP A 174 0.84 -13.39 -28.38
CA ASP A 174 -0.14 -14.44 -28.04
C ASP A 174 -1.51 -13.88 -27.62
N ASP A 175 -1.95 -14.15 -26.39
CA ASP A 175 -3.22 -13.69 -25.82
C ASP A 175 -3.15 -12.24 -25.30
N ALA A 176 -1.99 -11.58 -25.36
CA ALA A 176 -1.86 -10.16 -25.02
C ALA A 176 -2.64 -9.29 -26.03
N PRO A 177 -3.17 -8.13 -25.61
CA PRO A 177 -2.86 -7.41 -24.37
C PRO A 177 -3.66 -7.84 -23.13
N LEU A 178 -4.70 -8.68 -23.30
CA LEU A 178 -5.63 -9.09 -22.25
C LEU A 178 -5.76 -10.62 -22.21
N LEU A 179 -5.21 -11.25 -21.18
CA LEU A 179 -5.24 -12.71 -21.05
C LEU A 179 -6.62 -13.21 -20.62
N GLY A 180 -6.95 -14.47 -20.95
CA GLY A 180 -8.20 -15.11 -20.52
C GLY A 180 -9.18 -15.47 -21.62
N GLY A 181 -8.78 -15.38 -22.90
CA GLY A 181 -9.57 -15.85 -24.03
C GLY A 181 -10.84 -15.02 -24.28
N ASP A 182 -11.95 -15.38 -23.65
CA ASP A 182 -13.25 -14.74 -23.78
C ASP A 182 -13.38 -13.46 -22.92
N PHE A 183 -14.50 -12.75 -23.03
CA PHE A 183 -14.71 -11.51 -22.28
C PHE A 183 -14.68 -11.74 -20.76
N SER A 184 -15.27 -12.83 -20.30
CA SER A 184 -15.33 -13.19 -18.89
C SER A 184 -13.93 -13.48 -18.35
N GLY A 185 -13.15 -14.35 -18.99
CA GLY A 185 -11.79 -14.67 -18.57
C GLY A 185 -10.86 -13.46 -18.62
N ARG A 186 -11.02 -12.56 -19.61
CA ARG A 186 -10.31 -11.27 -19.65
C ARG A 186 -10.66 -10.35 -18.48
N PHE A 187 -11.92 -10.30 -18.10
CA PHE A 187 -12.32 -9.52 -16.93
C PHE A 187 -11.76 -10.15 -15.64
N LEU A 188 -11.72 -11.48 -15.54
CA LEU A 188 -11.18 -12.19 -14.38
C LEU A 188 -9.68 -12.05 -14.24
N SER A 189 -8.92 -12.10 -15.32
CA SER A 189 -7.46 -11.90 -15.27
C SER A 189 -7.13 -10.49 -14.79
N ILE A 190 -7.87 -9.48 -15.24
CA ILE A 190 -7.77 -8.10 -14.78
C ILE A 190 -8.14 -7.99 -13.28
N LEU A 191 -9.28 -8.56 -12.86
CA LEU A 191 -9.70 -8.54 -11.46
C LEU A 191 -8.69 -9.25 -10.55
N GLY A 192 -8.11 -10.37 -11.00
CA GLY A 192 -7.13 -11.14 -10.23
C GLY A 192 -5.89 -10.34 -9.83
N VAL A 193 -5.52 -9.32 -10.62
CA VAL A 193 -4.37 -8.46 -10.33
C VAL A 193 -4.74 -7.14 -9.63
N PHE A 194 -6.01 -6.91 -9.30
CA PHE A 194 -6.44 -5.72 -8.55
C PHE A 194 -5.84 -5.66 -7.14
N LEU A 195 -5.67 -6.83 -6.50
CA LEU A 195 -4.96 -6.90 -5.21
C LEU A 195 -3.52 -6.46 -5.32
N ILE A 196 -2.81 -6.93 -6.34
CA ILE A 196 -1.40 -6.61 -6.58
C ILE A 196 -1.26 -5.10 -6.83
N ALA A 197 -2.14 -4.55 -7.68
CA ALA A 197 -2.22 -3.11 -7.89
C ALA A 197 -2.54 -2.37 -6.59
N GLY A 198 -3.53 -2.82 -5.82
CA GLY A 198 -3.90 -2.26 -4.52
C GLY A 198 -2.75 -2.23 -3.54
N PHE A 199 -2.08 -3.35 -3.33
CA PHE A 199 -0.87 -3.46 -2.51
C PHE A 199 0.21 -2.47 -2.96
N SER A 200 0.38 -2.29 -4.28
CA SER A 200 1.33 -1.32 -4.83
C SER A 200 1.00 0.13 -4.50
N PHE A 201 -0.28 0.47 -4.26
CA PHE A 201 -0.72 1.82 -3.90
C PHE A 201 -0.94 2.03 -2.39
N GLN A 202 -0.83 0.98 -1.57
CA GLN A 202 -0.83 1.13 -0.11
C GLN A 202 0.30 2.07 0.32
N GLY A 203 0.13 2.77 1.44
CA GLY A 203 1.08 3.80 1.86
C GLY A 203 0.73 5.20 1.38
N THR A 204 -0.14 5.35 0.37
CA THR A 204 -0.61 6.68 -0.06
C THR A 204 -1.42 7.37 1.04
N GLU A 205 -2.17 6.60 1.83
CA GLU A 205 -2.97 7.10 2.95
C GLU A 205 -2.16 7.55 4.18
N LEU A 206 -0.83 7.34 4.22
CA LEU A 206 0.05 7.87 5.28
C LEU A 206 -0.01 9.40 5.38
N ILE A 207 -0.43 10.09 4.31
CA ILE A 207 -0.72 11.54 4.36
C ILE A 207 -1.70 11.86 5.49
N GLY A 208 -2.70 10.99 5.71
CA GLY A 208 -3.69 11.18 6.76
C GLY A 208 -3.13 11.02 8.18
N ILE A 209 -2.18 10.11 8.39
CA ILE A 209 -1.55 9.91 9.71
C ILE A 209 -0.53 11.02 9.99
N THR A 210 0.26 11.37 8.98
CA THR A 210 1.25 12.45 9.07
C THR A 210 0.62 13.83 9.16
N ALA A 211 -0.67 13.98 8.80
CA ALA A 211 -1.43 15.22 8.98
C ALA A 211 -1.41 15.71 10.43
N GLY A 212 -1.51 14.81 11.42
CA GLY A 212 -1.48 15.16 12.83
C GLY A 212 -0.13 15.67 13.35
N GLU A 213 0.94 15.47 12.58
CA GLU A 213 2.30 15.92 12.92
C GLU A 213 2.80 17.01 11.94
N SER A 214 1.96 17.48 11.01
CA SER A 214 2.33 18.53 10.06
C SER A 214 2.26 19.91 10.71
N GLU A 215 3.28 20.75 10.50
CA GLU A 215 3.32 22.14 11.00
C GLU A 215 2.20 23.01 10.40
N ASP A 216 1.91 22.86 9.10
CA ASP A 216 0.85 23.58 8.39
C ASP A 216 0.00 22.59 7.56
N PRO A 217 -0.89 21.81 8.21
CA PRO A 217 -1.67 20.78 7.53
C PRO A 217 -2.60 21.37 6.47
N GLU A 218 -3.13 22.57 6.70
CA GLU A 218 -4.03 23.28 5.78
C GLU A 218 -3.36 23.61 4.44
N LYS A 219 -2.04 23.88 4.41
CA LYS A 219 -1.30 24.08 3.16
C LYS A 219 -0.59 22.83 2.65
N ASN A 220 -0.03 22.02 3.54
CA ASN A 220 0.84 20.90 3.16
C ASN A 220 0.04 19.69 2.65
N ILE A 221 -1.11 19.39 3.25
CA ILE A 221 -1.94 18.24 2.83
C ILE A 221 -2.47 18.47 1.41
N PRO A 222 -3.10 19.63 1.05
CA PRO A 222 -3.56 19.86 -0.32
C PRO A 222 -2.46 19.76 -1.38
N LYS A 223 -1.24 20.22 -1.07
CA LYS A 223 -0.08 20.06 -1.96
C LYS A 223 0.26 18.59 -2.16
N ALA A 224 0.30 17.80 -1.08
CA ALA A 224 0.57 16.38 -1.14
C ALA A 224 -0.50 15.61 -1.96
N ILE A 225 -1.79 15.92 -1.76
CA ILE A 225 -2.88 15.30 -2.54
C ILE A 225 -2.78 15.61 -4.03
N LYS A 226 -2.47 16.87 -4.41
CA LYS A 226 -2.28 17.23 -5.84
C LYS A 226 -1.16 16.43 -6.52
N GLN A 227 -0.14 16.04 -5.76
CA GLN A 227 0.95 15.23 -6.29
C GLN A 227 0.56 13.77 -6.51
N VAL A 228 -0.48 13.25 -5.85
CA VAL A 228 -0.94 11.85 -5.99
C VAL A 228 -1.24 11.49 -7.44
N PHE A 229 -1.87 12.40 -8.20
CA PHE A 229 -2.14 12.17 -9.63
C PHE A 229 -0.86 11.90 -10.43
N TRP A 230 0.15 12.77 -10.30
CA TRP A 230 1.42 12.60 -11.00
C TRP A 230 2.16 11.35 -10.53
N ARG A 231 2.02 10.99 -9.25
CA ARG A 231 2.59 9.76 -8.70
C ARG A 231 1.98 8.53 -9.36
N ILE A 232 0.65 8.45 -9.45
CA ILE A 232 -0.06 7.34 -10.11
C ILE A 232 0.40 7.21 -11.57
N LEU A 233 0.40 8.33 -12.29
CA LEU A 233 0.76 8.35 -13.70
C LEU A 233 2.21 7.89 -13.95
N ILE A 234 3.18 8.52 -13.27
CA ILE A 234 4.61 8.31 -13.54
C ILE A 234 5.09 6.99 -12.95
N PHE A 235 4.81 6.72 -11.68
CA PHE A 235 5.37 5.55 -10.98
C PHE A 235 4.71 4.25 -11.37
N TYR A 236 3.42 4.27 -11.72
CA TYR A 236 2.67 3.05 -11.96
C TYR A 236 2.28 2.92 -13.42
N ILE A 237 1.48 3.84 -13.97
CA ILE A 237 0.96 3.66 -15.34
C ILE A 237 2.09 3.62 -16.38
N LEU A 238 2.98 4.62 -16.38
CA LEU A 238 4.09 4.66 -17.33
C LEU A 238 5.11 3.55 -17.09
N ALA A 239 5.39 3.20 -15.82
CA ALA A 239 6.34 2.13 -15.51
C ALA A 239 5.83 0.77 -15.97
N ILE A 240 4.58 0.41 -15.65
CA ILE A 240 3.93 -0.83 -16.11
C ILE A 240 3.86 -0.87 -17.65
N PHE A 241 3.59 0.27 -18.29
CA PHE A 241 3.56 0.36 -19.76
C PHE A 241 4.93 0.05 -20.36
N VAL A 242 6.00 0.66 -19.83
CA VAL A 242 7.38 0.41 -20.28
C VAL A 242 7.77 -1.06 -20.07
N ILE A 243 7.50 -1.62 -18.89
CA ILE A 243 7.81 -3.03 -18.59
C ILE A 243 7.06 -3.95 -19.57
N GLY A 244 5.75 -3.73 -19.73
CA GLY A 244 4.90 -4.53 -20.61
C GLY A 244 5.23 -4.44 -22.10
N LEU A 245 5.91 -3.37 -22.53
CA LEU A 245 6.45 -3.27 -23.89
C LEU A 245 7.79 -4.01 -24.04
N ILE A 246 8.68 -3.96 -23.04
CA ILE A 246 10.07 -4.47 -23.15
C ILE A 246 10.18 -5.95 -22.83
N ILE A 247 9.45 -6.41 -21.81
CA ILE A 247 9.54 -7.77 -21.28
C ILE A 247 8.28 -8.54 -21.69
N PRO A 248 8.41 -9.70 -22.36
CA PRO A 248 7.27 -10.52 -22.69
C PRO A 248 6.62 -11.06 -21.41
N TYR A 249 5.29 -11.04 -21.35
CA TYR A 249 4.55 -11.50 -20.17
C TYR A 249 4.76 -13.00 -19.86
N THR A 250 5.20 -13.77 -20.87
CA THR A 250 5.55 -15.19 -20.77
C THR A 250 6.94 -15.43 -20.17
N SER A 251 7.72 -14.37 -19.86
CA SER A 251 9.05 -14.53 -19.29
C SER A 251 9.00 -15.20 -17.91
N PRO A 252 9.76 -16.29 -17.68
CA PRO A 252 9.84 -16.91 -16.36
C PRO A 252 10.55 -16.01 -15.33
N GLN A 253 11.14 -14.90 -15.75
CA GLN A 253 11.80 -13.95 -14.85
C GLN A 253 10.82 -12.94 -14.22
N LEU A 254 9.57 -12.89 -14.69
CA LEU A 254 8.49 -12.07 -14.12
C LEU A 254 7.76 -12.75 -12.95
N LEU A 255 8.28 -13.88 -12.45
CA LEU A 255 7.79 -14.48 -11.20
C LEU A 255 7.90 -13.40 -10.10
N GLY A 256 6.76 -13.04 -9.51
CA GLY A 256 6.61 -11.86 -8.66
C GLY A 256 7.36 -11.87 -7.35
N ALA A 257 6.68 -11.45 -6.27
CA ALA A 257 7.24 -11.45 -4.92
C ALA A 257 7.31 -12.86 -4.28
N ASP A 258 7.42 -13.92 -5.09
CA ASP A 258 7.64 -15.27 -4.57
C ASP A 258 9.03 -15.39 -3.98
N VAL A 259 9.14 -16.02 -2.81
CA VAL A 259 10.37 -16.12 -2.01
C VAL A 259 11.42 -17.07 -2.65
N SER A 260 11.16 -17.57 -3.86
CA SER A 260 12.07 -18.44 -4.60
C SER A 260 13.26 -17.68 -5.20
N GLU A 261 14.41 -18.35 -5.32
CA GLU A 261 15.70 -17.79 -5.77
C GLU A 261 15.68 -17.18 -7.21
N ILE A 262 14.58 -17.30 -7.95
CA ILE A 262 14.48 -16.95 -9.38
C ILE A 262 13.80 -15.57 -9.61
N ALA A 263 13.16 -14.98 -8.59
CA ALA A 263 12.43 -13.72 -8.75
C ALA A 263 13.37 -12.52 -8.97
N LYS A 264 13.29 -11.89 -10.15
CA LYS A 264 13.99 -10.64 -10.47
C LYS A 264 12.99 -9.50 -10.60
N SER A 265 13.35 -8.33 -10.09
CA SER A 265 12.55 -7.12 -10.33
C SER A 265 12.44 -6.83 -11.83
N PRO A 266 11.23 -6.59 -12.37
CA PRO A 266 11.05 -6.17 -13.75
C PRO A 266 11.83 -4.90 -14.11
N PHE A 267 12.07 -4.02 -13.13
CA PHE A 267 12.87 -2.83 -13.34
C PHE A 267 14.32 -3.17 -13.64
N THR A 268 14.91 -4.10 -12.89
CA THR A 268 16.26 -4.62 -13.14
C THR A 268 16.34 -5.29 -14.51
N LEU A 269 15.33 -6.09 -14.88
CA LEU A 269 15.29 -6.80 -16.16
C LEU A 269 15.28 -5.85 -17.37
N VAL A 270 14.63 -4.68 -17.28
CA VAL A 270 14.69 -3.66 -18.35
C VAL A 270 16.11 -3.15 -18.55
N PHE A 271 16.87 -2.89 -17.48
CA PHE A 271 18.27 -2.45 -17.60
C PHE A 271 19.18 -3.57 -18.13
N GLU A 272 18.92 -4.83 -17.77
CA GLU A 272 19.61 -6.00 -18.35
C GLU A 272 19.33 -6.11 -19.85
N LYS A 273 18.06 -5.95 -20.27
CA LYS A 273 17.64 -5.88 -21.69
C LYS A 273 18.28 -4.71 -22.46
N ALA A 274 18.53 -3.60 -21.79
CA ALA A 274 19.22 -2.45 -22.38
C ALA A 274 20.75 -2.64 -22.49
N HIS A 275 21.29 -3.81 -22.09
CA HIS A 275 22.72 -4.11 -21.98
C HIS A 275 23.51 -3.13 -21.10
N TRP A 276 22.85 -2.58 -20.07
CA TRP A 276 23.47 -1.66 -19.12
C TRP A 276 23.70 -2.33 -17.75
N THR A 277 24.66 -3.26 -17.71
CA THR A 277 24.92 -4.12 -16.54
C THR A 277 25.17 -3.35 -15.25
N PHE A 278 25.91 -2.23 -15.30
CA PHE A 278 26.11 -1.36 -14.13
C PHE A 278 24.79 -0.78 -13.61
N ALA A 279 23.90 -0.36 -14.51
CA ALA A 279 22.61 0.19 -14.13
C ALA A 279 21.68 -0.88 -13.53
N ALA A 280 21.77 -2.14 -13.96
CA ALA A 280 21.03 -3.24 -13.35
C ALA A 280 21.45 -3.47 -11.88
N ALA A 281 22.76 -3.47 -11.59
CA ALA A 281 23.25 -3.57 -10.22
C ALA A 281 22.85 -2.36 -9.37
N LEU A 282 22.95 -1.15 -9.92
CA LEU A 282 22.49 0.07 -9.24
C LEU A 282 20.98 0.04 -8.98
N MET A 283 20.19 -0.48 -9.92
CA MET A 283 18.74 -0.63 -9.78
C MET A 283 18.39 -1.53 -8.60
N ASN A 284 19.05 -2.69 -8.44
CA ASN A 284 18.84 -3.54 -7.27
C ASN A 284 19.17 -2.83 -5.96
N ALA A 285 20.21 -1.98 -5.93
CA ALA A 285 20.52 -1.19 -4.74
C ALA A 285 19.41 -0.18 -4.43
N VAL A 286 18.86 0.48 -5.45
CA VAL A 286 17.69 1.35 -5.29
C VAL A 286 16.47 0.57 -4.82
N ILE A 287 16.19 -0.60 -5.38
CA ILE A 287 15.07 -1.47 -4.95
C ILE A 287 15.22 -1.83 -3.48
N LEU A 288 16.41 -2.27 -3.07
CA LEU A 288 16.70 -2.61 -1.67
C LEU A 288 16.42 -1.42 -0.74
N THR A 289 17.02 -0.25 -1.02
CA THR A 289 16.76 0.97 -0.22
C THR A 289 15.30 1.38 -0.26
N SER A 290 14.59 1.14 -1.36
CA SER A 290 13.19 1.47 -1.52
C SER A 290 12.27 0.61 -0.67
N ILE A 291 12.53 -0.70 -0.63
CA ILE A 291 11.79 -1.66 0.20
C ILE A 291 12.02 -1.34 1.68
N LEU A 292 13.27 -1.09 2.08
CA LEU A 292 13.59 -0.73 3.46
C LEU A 292 12.93 0.58 3.91
N SER A 293 12.87 1.58 3.03
CA SER A 293 12.14 2.84 3.30
C SER A 293 10.62 2.65 3.36
N ALA A 294 10.05 1.75 2.54
CA ALA A 294 8.64 1.38 2.64
C ALA A 294 8.33 0.69 3.98
N GLY A 295 9.13 -0.30 4.38
CA GLY A 295 9.04 -0.96 5.69
C GLY A 295 9.24 0.02 6.86
N ASN A 296 10.18 0.96 6.74
CA ASN A 296 10.37 2.03 7.72
C ASN A 296 9.12 2.92 7.86
N SER A 297 8.46 3.22 6.76
CA SER A 297 7.18 3.95 6.72
C SER A 297 6.01 3.15 7.32
N GLY A 298 5.96 1.84 7.08
CA GLY A 298 4.99 0.96 7.70
C GLY A 298 5.16 0.84 9.22
N MET A 299 6.40 0.73 9.68
CA MET A 299 6.72 0.71 11.11
C MET A 299 6.34 2.03 11.79
N TYR A 300 6.58 3.15 11.11
CA TYR A 300 6.12 4.46 11.56
C TYR A 300 4.59 4.50 11.67
N ALA A 301 3.87 4.12 10.60
CA ALA A 301 2.41 4.19 10.52
C ALA A 301 1.72 3.33 11.58
N SER A 302 2.14 2.07 11.73
CA SER A 302 1.64 1.14 12.76
C SER A 302 1.90 1.70 14.17
N THR A 303 3.11 2.17 14.45
CA THR A 303 3.46 2.75 15.75
C THR A 303 2.59 3.97 16.10
N ARG A 304 2.35 4.87 15.14
CA ARG A 304 1.52 6.07 15.35
C ARG A 304 0.03 5.73 15.48
N MET A 305 -0.45 4.71 14.75
CA MET A 305 -1.81 4.21 14.88
C MET A 305 -2.03 3.63 16.29
N LEU A 306 -1.12 2.79 16.78
CA LEU A 306 -1.22 2.20 18.12
C LEU A 306 -1.13 3.26 19.23
N TYR A 307 -0.30 4.29 19.03
CA TYR A 307 -0.25 5.47 19.91
C TYR A 307 -1.58 6.23 19.93
N ALA A 308 -2.17 6.51 18.77
CA ALA A 308 -3.45 7.21 18.65
C ALA A 308 -4.58 6.40 19.31
N MET A 309 -4.65 5.10 19.05
CA MET A 309 -5.60 4.21 19.73
C MET A 309 -5.41 4.21 21.25
N GLY A 310 -4.18 4.31 21.74
CA GLY A 310 -3.89 4.45 23.16
C GLY A 310 -4.42 5.75 23.78
N LYS A 311 -4.46 6.85 23.01
CA LYS A 311 -5.07 8.13 23.43
C LYS A 311 -6.59 8.09 23.41
N ASP A 312 -7.16 7.47 22.37
CA ASP A 312 -8.60 7.39 22.15
C ASP A 312 -9.26 6.30 23.02
N GLY A 313 -8.51 5.65 23.90
CA GLY A 313 -9.00 4.58 24.78
C GLY A 313 -9.31 3.26 24.08
N MET A 314 -8.89 3.12 22.81
CA MET A 314 -9.05 1.93 21.97
C MET A 314 -7.92 0.91 22.16
N ALA A 315 -6.81 1.31 22.78
CA ALA A 315 -5.71 0.43 23.17
C ALA A 315 -5.25 0.75 24.61
N HIS A 316 -4.32 -0.05 25.14
CA HIS A 316 -3.85 0.13 26.52
C HIS A 316 -3.25 1.52 26.74
N LYS A 317 -3.61 2.18 27.85
CA LYS A 317 -3.21 3.56 28.22
C LYS A 317 -1.70 3.82 28.33
N ASN A 318 -0.87 2.79 28.21
CA ASN A 318 0.58 2.95 28.19
C ASN A 318 1.10 3.31 26.79
N PHE A 319 0.37 2.97 25.73
CA PHE A 319 0.78 3.27 24.35
C PHE A 319 0.69 4.74 23.99
N GLN A 320 -0.08 5.55 24.72
CA GLN A 320 -0.12 7.02 24.56
C GLN A 320 1.11 7.76 25.13
N LYS A 321 2.07 7.06 25.77
CA LYS A 321 3.25 7.71 26.36
C LYS A 321 4.35 7.87 25.30
N THR A 322 4.89 9.09 25.18
CA THR A 322 6.06 9.40 24.33
C THR A 322 7.31 9.63 25.17
N ASN A 323 8.47 9.41 24.57
CA ASN A 323 9.76 9.81 25.15
C ASN A 323 10.00 11.33 24.97
N LYS A 324 11.13 11.83 25.48
CA LYS A 324 11.56 13.24 25.33
C LYS A 324 11.71 13.74 23.89
N HIS A 325 11.77 12.83 22.92
CA HIS A 325 11.89 13.12 21.48
C HIS A 325 10.57 13.00 20.72
N GLY A 326 9.44 12.81 21.44
CA GLY A 326 8.12 12.67 20.83
C GLY A 326 7.80 11.29 20.26
N VAL A 327 8.66 10.28 20.51
CA VAL A 327 8.49 8.92 19.96
C VAL A 327 7.74 8.03 20.95
N PRO A 328 6.66 7.32 20.55
CA PRO A 328 5.92 6.41 21.42
C PRO A 328 6.62 5.04 21.52
N VAL A 329 7.72 4.99 22.29
CA VAL A 329 8.63 3.83 22.37
C VAL A 329 7.93 2.54 22.77
N LEU A 330 6.95 2.58 23.68
CA LEU A 330 6.22 1.36 24.08
C LEU A 330 5.36 0.81 22.94
N ALA A 331 4.72 1.68 22.15
CA ALA A 331 3.96 1.26 20.98
C ALA A 331 4.89 0.69 19.89
N LEU A 332 6.06 1.30 19.71
CA LEU A 332 7.10 0.82 18.79
C LEU A 332 7.58 -0.58 19.17
N LEU A 333 7.97 -0.80 20.42
CA LEU A 333 8.49 -2.09 20.88
C LEU A 333 7.42 -3.19 20.84
N ALA A 334 6.17 -2.88 21.18
CA ALA A 334 5.07 -3.83 21.07
C ALA A 334 4.82 -4.23 19.61
N THR A 335 4.82 -3.25 18.70
CA THR A 335 4.70 -3.48 17.26
C THR A 335 5.88 -4.32 16.76
N ALA A 336 7.11 -4.01 17.20
CA ALA A 336 8.31 -4.73 16.79
C ALA A 336 8.28 -6.20 17.24
N LEU A 337 7.81 -6.46 18.45
CA LEU A 337 7.65 -7.82 18.97
C LEU A 337 6.68 -8.63 18.10
N VAL A 338 5.57 -8.03 17.67
CA VAL A 338 4.57 -8.72 16.84
C VAL A 338 5.13 -8.98 15.45
N VAL A 339 5.86 -8.04 14.85
CA VAL A 339 6.57 -8.28 13.57
C VAL A 339 7.54 -9.45 13.71
N MET A 340 8.31 -9.51 14.80
CA MET A 340 9.23 -10.63 15.08
C MET A 340 8.49 -11.97 15.23
N VAL A 341 7.34 -11.99 15.90
CA VAL A 341 6.52 -13.21 16.01
C VAL A 341 6.05 -13.67 14.63
N ILE A 342 5.54 -12.74 13.80
CA ILE A 342 5.11 -13.06 12.43
C ILE A 342 6.28 -13.54 11.58
N PHE A 343 7.46 -12.93 11.74
CA PHE A 343 8.68 -13.36 11.07
C PHE A 343 9.09 -14.79 11.46
N VAL A 344 9.05 -15.12 12.74
CA VAL A 344 9.32 -16.48 13.23
C VAL A 344 8.28 -17.48 12.70
N ILE A 345 7.01 -17.10 12.63
CA ILE A 345 5.97 -17.96 12.04
C ILE A 345 6.27 -18.20 10.56
N GLN A 346 6.57 -17.17 9.77
CA GLN A 346 6.92 -17.33 8.35
C GLN A 346 8.14 -18.22 8.13
N ALA A 347 9.16 -18.14 9.00
CA ALA A 347 10.36 -18.96 8.88
C ALA A 347 10.11 -20.46 9.15
N ASN A 348 9.05 -20.80 9.89
CA ASN A 348 8.76 -22.19 10.29
C ASN A 348 7.56 -22.82 9.53
N PHE A 349 6.75 -22.00 8.85
CA PHE A 349 5.55 -22.46 8.16
C PHE A 349 5.56 -21.95 6.72
N GLU A 350 5.78 -22.86 5.77
CA GLU A 350 5.95 -22.55 4.34
C GLU A 350 4.76 -21.77 3.77
N LYS A 351 3.53 -22.16 4.10
CA LYS A 351 2.30 -21.45 3.67
C LYS A 351 2.06 -20.13 4.41
N ALA A 352 2.72 -19.87 5.55
CA ALA A 352 2.43 -18.68 6.34
C ALA A 352 2.74 -17.38 5.60
N VAL A 353 3.69 -17.39 4.66
CA VAL A 353 3.97 -16.25 3.78
C VAL A 353 2.76 -15.91 2.93
N ASP A 354 2.11 -16.90 2.33
CA ASP A 354 0.91 -16.71 1.49
C ASP A 354 -0.27 -16.17 2.30
N TYR A 355 -0.50 -16.72 3.51
CA TYR A 355 -1.50 -16.21 4.44
C TYR A 355 -1.24 -14.74 4.81
N VAL A 356 0.01 -14.40 5.10
CA VAL A 356 0.42 -13.05 5.49
C VAL A 356 0.23 -12.07 4.33
N LEU A 357 0.63 -12.43 3.11
CA LEU A 357 0.45 -11.62 1.91
C LEU A 357 -1.04 -11.39 1.59
N ALA A 358 -1.86 -12.44 1.60
CA ALA A 358 -3.30 -12.34 1.33
C ALA A 358 -4.02 -11.47 2.36
N ALA A 359 -3.69 -11.63 3.65
CA ALA A 359 -4.20 -10.77 4.71
C ALA A 359 -3.77 -9.31 4.54
N SER A 360 -2.53 -9.04 4.12
CA SER A 360 -2.05 -7.68 3.89
C SER A 360 -2.87 -6.94 2.85
N GLY A 361 -3.05 -7.54 1.67
CA GLY A 361 -3.79 -6.92 0.57
C GLY A 361 -5.22 -6.57 0.99
N LEU A 362 -5.93 -7.54 1.54
CA LEU A 362 -7.35 -7.40 1.88
C LEU A 362 -7.60 -6.37 3.00
N THR A 363 -6.77 -6.38 4.04
CA THR A 363 -6.89 -5.44 5.17
C THR A 363 -6.66 -3.99 4.73
N GLY A 364 -5.81 -3.73 3.72
CA GLY A 364 -5.64 -2.41 3.12
C GLY A 364 -6.92 -1.88 2.48
N PHE A 365 -7.62 -2.71 1.69
CA PHE A 365 -8.90 -2.33 1.09
C PHE A 365 -10.01 -2.08 2.12
N ILE A 366 -10.02 -2.81 3.24
CA ILE A 366 -10.93 -2.54 4.36
C ILE A 366 -10.65 -1.16 4.97
N ALA A 367 -9.38 -0.77 5.12
CA ALA A 367 -9.02 0.56 5.60
C ALA A 367 -9.50 1.67 4.64
N TRP A 368 -9.30 1.48 3.34
CA TRP A 368 -9.77 2.40 2.31
C TRP A 368 -11.30 2.50 2.23
N LEU A 369 -12.01 1.39 2.42
CA LEU A 369 -13.46 1.39 2.57
C LEU A 369 -13.88 2.28 3.76
N GLY A 370 -13.17 2.18 4.88
CA GLY A 370 -13.34 3.05 6.05
C GLY A 370 -13.15 4.54 5.74
N ILE A 371 -12.14 4.89 4.95
CA ILE A 371 -11.90 6.28 4.50
C ILE A 371 -13.08 6.79 3.67
N ALA A 372 -13.50 6.01 2.66
CA ALA A 372 -14.57 6.41 1.75
C ALA A 372 -15.91 6.60 2.49
N LEU A 373 -16.26 5.68 3.39
CA LEU A 373 -17.46 5.77 4.22
C LEU A 373 -17.42 6.97 5.18
N SER A 374 -16.26 7.22 5.78
CA SER A 374 -16.05 8.37 6.69
C SER A 374 -16.24 9.68 5.95
N HIS A 375 -15.67 9.83 4.74
CA HIS A 375 -15.81 11.05 3.94
C HIS A 375 -17.24 11.26 3.47
N TYR A 376 -17.90 10.19 3.01
CA TYR A 376 -19.30 10.24 2.59
C TYR A 376 -20.21 10.74 3.72
N ARG A 377 -20.03 10.24 4.95
CA ARG A 377 -20.81 10.69 6.10
C ARG A 377 -20.41 12.07 6.58
N PHE A 378 -19.11 12.37 6.65
CA PHE A 378 -18.60 13.69 7.03
C PHE A 378 -19.26 14.80 6.23
N ARG A 379 -19.21 14.70 4.89
CA ARG A 379 -19.73 15.76 4.01
C ARG A 379 -21.25 15.91 4.10
N ARG A 380 -21.99 14.79 4.26
CA ARG A 380 -23.44 14.82 4.47
C ARG A 380 -23.81 15.42 5.83
N ALA A 381 -23.10 15.07 6.89
CA ALA A 381 -23.30 15.65 8.22
C ALA A 381 -22.99 17.15 8.23
N TYR A 382 -21.90 17.55 7.57
CA TYR A 382 -21.47 18.95 7.47
C TYR A 382 -22.57 19.85 6.88
N VAL A 383 -23.15 19.45 5.74
CA VAL A 383 -24.27 20.17 5.12
C VAL A 383 -25.54 20.09 5.99
N LYS A 384 -25.84 18.92 6.54
CA LYS A 384 -27.07 18.71 7.33
C LYS A 384 -27.09 19.51 8.63
N GLN A 385 -25.93 19.80 9.21
CA GLN A 385 -25.77 20.67 10.36
C GLN A 385 -25.69 22.16 9.99
N GLY A 386 -25.99 22.53 8.73
CA GLY A 386 -26.11 23.92 8.29
C GLY A 386 -24.79 24.63 8.00
N LYS A 387 -23.66 23.91 7.90
CA LYS A 387 -22.36 24.50 7.59
C LYS A 387 -22.18 24.68 6.07
N ASP A 388 -21.54 25.78 5.66
CA ASP A 388 -21.24 26.02 4.24
C ASP A 388 -19.97 25.25 3.82
N ILE A 389 -20.12 24.42 2.79
CA ILE A 389 -19.01 23.69 2.15
C ILE A 389 -17.85 24.62 1.78
N ASN A 390 -18.12 25.88 1.47
CA ASN A 390 -17.09 26.86 1.10
C ASN A 390 -16.13 27.20 2.23
N ASP A 391 -16.49 26.90 3.48
CA ASP A 391 -15.62 27.08 4.65
C ASP A 391 -14.54 25.99 4.76
N LEU A 392 -14.62 24.94 3.94
CA LEU A 392 -13.62 23.88 3.91
C LEU A 392 -12.37 24.32 3.15
N VAL A 393 -11.22 24.21 3.81
CA VAL A 393 -9.89 24.55 3.28
C VAL A 393 -9.58 23.77 1.99
N TYR A 394 -9.88 22.47 2.01
CA TYR A 394 -9.78 21.61 0.84
C TYR A 394 -11.16 21.04 0.50
N LYS A 395 -11.52 21.09 -0.79
CA LYS A 395 -12.79 20.57 -1.30
C LYS A 395 -12.53 19.43 -2.29
N ALA A 396 -12.97 18.24 -1.95
CA ALA A 396 -13.05 17.10 -2.85
C ALA A 396 -14.05 17.42 -3.97
N LYS A 397 -13.55 17.66 -5.19
CA LYS A 397 -14.33 18.19 -6.32
C LYS A 397 -15.46 17.28 -6.78
N TRP A 398 -15.25 15.97 -6.71
CA TRP A 398 -16.15 14.96 -7.29
C TRP A 398 -17.05 14.31 -6.25
N PHE A 399 -17.39 15.01 -5.17
CA PHE A 399 -18.34 14.49 -4.19
C PHE A 399 -19.78 14.49 -4.75
N PRO A 400 -20.59 13.43 -4.58
CA PRO A 400 -20.32 12.17 -3.87
C PRO A 400 -19.75 11.03 -4.75
N PHE A 401 -19.56 11.26 -6.04
CA PHE A 401 -19.07 10.24 -6.99
C PHE A 401 -17.77 9.58 -6.53
N GLY A 402 -16.77 10.36 -6.10
CA GLY A 402 -15.47 9.87 -5.66
C GLY A 402 -15.54 8.79 -4.57
N PRO A 403 -16.12 9.07 -3.38
CA PRO A 403 -16.24 8.07 -2.33
C PRO A 403 -17.14 6.89 -2.70
N ILE A 404 -18.19 7.09 -3.51
CA ILE A 404 -19.06 5.99 -3.97
C ILE A 404 -18.29 5.03 -4.88
N LEU A 405 -17.54 5.55 -5.85
CA LEU A 405 -16.70 4.74 -6.73
C LEU A 405 -15.66 3.95 -5.92
N ALA A 406 -15.05 4.59 -4.92
CA ALA A 406 -14.09 3.94 -4.04
C ALA A 406 -14.71 2.79 -3.24
N VAL A 407 -15.92 2.97 -2.70
CA VAL A 407 -16.67 1.89 -2.02
C VAL A 407 -16.94 0.73 -2.98
N ILE A 408 -17.46 1.02 -4.18
CA ILE A 408 -17.80 -0.01 -5.17
C ILE A 408 -16.56 -0.81 -5.55
N LEU A 409 -15.45 -0.13 -5.89
CA LEU A 409 -14.21 -0.81 -6.27
C LEU A 409 -13.61 -1.60 -5.11
N CYS A 410 -13.60 -1.07 -3.87
CA CYS A 410 -13.13 -1.84 -2.71
C CYS A 410 -13.97 -3.11 -2.51
N VAL A 411 -15.30 -3.01 -2.58
CA VAL A 411 -16.20 -4.17 -2.44
C VAL A 411 -15.98 -5.17 -3.58
N LEU A 412 -15.83 -4.70 -4.81
CA LEU A 412 -15.54 -5.55 -5.97
C LEU A 412 -14.19 -6.27 -5.83
N VAL A 413 -13.16 -5.62 -5.28
CA VAL A 413 -11.86 -6.26 -5.04
C VAL A 413 -11.94 -7.28 -3.92
N ILE A 414 -12.61 -6.92 -2.81
CA ILE A 414 -12.79 -7.81 -1.67
C ILE A 414 -13.53 -9.06 -2.12
N ILE A 415 -14.64 -8.92 -2.83
CA ILE A 415 -15.41 -10.07 -3.33
C ILE A 415 -14.63 -10.77 -4.44
N GLY A 416 -14.17 -10.07 -5.47
CA GLY A 416 -13.52 -10.66 -6.64
C GLY A 416 -12.15 -11.30 -6.39
N GLN A 417 -11.69 -11.34 -5.14
CA GLN A 417 -10.41 -11.89 -4.73
C GLN A 417 -10.29 -13.40 -4.99
N ASP A 418 -11.39 -14.13 -4.81
CA ASP A 418 -11.46 -15.56 -5.13
C ASP A 418 -12.22 -15.78 -6.45
N SER A 419 -11.50 -15.51 -7.54
CA SER A 419 -12.04 -15.62 -8.90
C SER A 419 -12.47 -17.06 -9.24
N LYS A 420 -11.76 -18.08 -8.71
CA LYS A 420 -12.09 -19.50 -8.88
C LYS A 420 -13.40 -19.87 -8.18
N LEU A 421 -13.58 -19.42 -6.94
CA LEU A 421 -14.83 -19.64 -6.24
C LEU A 421 -16.02 -18.96 -6.94
N ILE A 422 -15.86 -17.69 -7.32
CA ILE A 422 -16.99 -16.87 -7.77
C ILE A 422 -17.47 -17.26 -9.16
N PHE A 423 -16.54 -17.55 -10.07
CA PHE A 423 -16.88 -17.69 -11.49
C PHE A 423 -16.68 -19.10 -12.04
N GLU A 424 -15.80 -19.91 -11.43
CA GLU A 424 -15.63 -21.32 -11.80
C GLU A 424 -16.44 -22.27 -10.89
N GLY A 425 -16.96 -21.76 -9.76
CA GLY A 425 -17.69 -22.55 -8.77
C GLY A 425 -16.82 -23.57 -8.03
N VAL A 426 -15.49 -23.45 -8.14
CA VAL A 426 -14.53 -24.35 -7.50
C VAL A 426 -14.34 -23.89 -6.06
N PHE A 427 -14.94 -24.63 -5.12
CA PHE A 427 -14.79 -24.34 -3.70
C PHE A 427 -13.52 -25.00 -3.15
N ASP A 428 -12.45 -24.21 -3.00
CA ASP A 428 -11.26 -24.58 -2.24
C ASP A 428 -11.30 -23.92 -0.86
N LEU A 429 -11.64 -24.70 0.17
CA LEU A 429 -11.75 -24.19 1.53
C LEU A 429 -10.44 -23.57 2.02
N GLU A 430 -9.29 -24.15 1.66
CA GLU A 430 -7.99 -23.64 2.10
C GLU A 430 -7.68 -22.30 1.41
N GLY A 431 -7.85 -22.23 0.09
CA GLY A 431 -7.71 -21.01 -0.71
C GLY A 431 -8.64 -19.88 -0.26
N VAL A 432 -9.91 -20.18 0.06
CA VAL A 432 -10.88 -19.22 0.60
C VAL A 432 -10.41 -18.68 1.94
N ILE A 433 -9.97 -19.55 2.85
CA ILE A 433 -9.51 -19.13 4.18
C ILE A 433 -8.27 -18.22 4.07
N ILE A 434 -7.32 -18.56 3.19
CA ILE A 434 -6.14 -17.73 2.91
C ILE A 434 -6.57 -16.35 2.39
N THR A 435 -7.37 -16.36 1.32
CA THR A 435 -7.76 -15.17 0.57
C THR A 435 -8.50 -14.18 1.47
N TYR A 436 -9.44 -14.67 2.28
CA TYR A 436 -10.33 -13.83 3.08
C TYR A 436 -9.90 -13.63 4.53
N MET A 437 -8.70 -14.06 4.93
CA MET A 437 -8.26 -14.03 6.35
C MET A 437 -8.36 -12.65 7.02
N GLY A 438 -8.24 -11.56 6.24
CA GLY A 438 -8.39 -10.19 6.74
C GLY A 438 -9.81 -9.84 7.22
N ILE A 439 -10.86 -10.46 6.66
CA ILE A 439 -12.26 -10.17 7.04
C ILE A 439 -12.59 -10.68 8.45
N PRO A 440 -12.34 -11.95 8.81
CA PRO A 440 -12.56 -12.42 10.18
C PRO A 440 -11.82 -11.59 11.21
N PHE A 441 -10.59 -11.15 10.92
CA PHE A 441 -9.83 -10.27 11.80
C PHE A 441 -10.57 -8.94 12.04
N PHE A 442 -10.96 -8.24 10.97
CA PHE A 442 -11.73 -7.00 11.08
C PHE A 442 -13.08 -7.19 11.80
N LEU A 443 -13.84 -8.22 11.44
CA LEU A 443 -15.13 -8.52 12.03
C LEU A 443 -15.01 -8.87 13.51
N PHE A 444 -13.96 -9.58 13.92
CA PHE A 444 -13.70 -9.89 15.32
C PHE A 444 -13.59 -8.60 16.15
N PHE A 445 -12.75 -7.64 15.75
CA PHE A 445 -12.62 -6.37 16.47
C PHE A 445 -13.91 -5.54 16.41
N TYR A 446 -14.59 -5.53 15.27
CA TYR A 446 -15.86 -4.82 15.10
C TYR A 446 -16.94 -5.35 16.04
N PHE A 447 -17.22 -6.67 16.02
CA PHE A 447 -18.23 -7.28 16.86
C PHE A 447 -17.85 -7.30 18.32
N TYR A 448 -16.58 -7.54 18.66
CA TYR A 448 -16.09 -7.45 20.04
C TYR A 448 -16.44 -6.09 20.66
N HIS A 449 -16.06 -5.00 19.98
CA HIS A 449 -16.32 -3.65 20.47
C HIS A 449 -17.82 -3.33 20.46
N LYS A 450 -18.53 -3.71 19.40
CA LYS A 450 -19.96 -3.44 19.25
C LYS A 450 -20.82 -4.15 20.29
N LEU A 451 -20.52 -5.40 20.61
CA LEU A 451 -21.25 -6.16 21.62
C LEU A 451 -20.93 -5.67 23.04
N LYS A 452 -19.66 -5.34 23.32
CA LYS A 452 -19.21 -4.88 24.64
C LYS A 452 -19.70 -3.47 24.97
N TYR A 453 -19.62 -2.54 24.02
CA TYR A 453 -19.93 -1.12 24.22
C TYR A 453 -21.29 -0.71 23.63
N LYS A 454 -22.01 -1.62 22.96
CA LYS A 454 -23.35 -1.41 22.38
C LYS A 454 -23.45 -0.14 21.54
N THR A 455 -22.44 0.10 20.71
CA THR A 455 -22.37 1.31 19.87
C THR A 455 -23.38 1.25 18.72
N SER A 456 -23.79 2.42 18.27
CA SER A 456 -24.68 2.60 17.12
C SER A 456 -24.05 3.53 16.08
N ILE A 457 -24.61 3.50 14.88
CA ILE A 457 -24.23 4.45 13.83
C ILE A 457 -24.64 5.86 14.26
N VAL A 458 -23.69 6.78 14.26
CA VAL A 458 -23.88 8.16 14.73
C VAL A 458 -24.84 8.89 13.77
N PRO A 459 -26.02 9.36 14.21
CA PRO A 459 -26.94 10.12 13.36
C PRO A 459 -26.25 11.34 12.73
N LEU A 460 -26.57 11.68 11.47
CA LEU A 460 -25.89 12.78 10.76
C LEU A 460 -25.99 14.15 11.48
N ASN A 461 -27.03 14.36 12.29
CA ASN A 461 -27.22 15.59 13.07
C ASN A 461 -26.35 15.62 14.34
N GLU A 462 -25.87 14.47 14.79
CA GLU A 462 -25.11 14.27 16.03
C GLU A 462 -23.63 13.99 15.76
N VAL A 463 -23.24 13.90 14.48
CA VAL A 463 -21.84 13.73 14.09
C VAL A 463 -21.02 14.88 14.68
N ASP A 464 -19.99 14.54 15.45
CA ASP A 464 -19.10 15.51 16.06
C ASP A 464 -18.18 16.15 15.01
N LEU A 465 -18.51 17.37 14.60
CA LEU A 465 -17.73 18.18 13.69
C LEU A 465 -16.82 19.18 14.43
N SER A 466 -16.59 19.01 15.74
CA SER A 466 -15.66 19.86 16.47
C SER A 466 -14.22 19.64 16.00
N LYS A 467 -13.42 20.72 16.01
CA LYS A 467 -11.98 20.69 15.66
C LYS A 467 -11.08 20.38 16.87
N LYS A 468 -11.65 19.89 17.98
CA LYS A 468 -10.93 19.61 19.23
C LYS A 468 -11.05 18.14 19.65
#